data_AF-A0A973DCL9-F1
#
_entry.id   AF-A0A973DCL9-F1
#
_cell.length_a   1.000
_cell.length_b   1.000
_cell.length_c   1.000
_cell.angle_alpha   90.00
_cell.angle_beta   90.00
_cell.angle_gamma   90.00
#
_symmetry.space_group_name_H-M   'P 1'
#
loop_
_entity.id
_entity.type
_entity.pdbx_description
1 polymer ?
#
loop_
_entity_poly.entity_id
_entity_poly.type
_entity_poly.pdbx_seq_one_letter_code
_entity_poly.pdbx_strand_id
1 'polypeptide(L)'
;MNFSAPKLESYFKSTNDSEGIKLLTNLMTSFDNIKNKISILQVPVNVDEKCIDLLTLFKSLNCHLNMDSRLKHSGHKLFSIKNEVLDSLLCLIKLDGISHGIRVEFIKFAFLVLKGTYEDIKFDKLVNDAFIFRFLKKEELIKPGRLVRSRRVPEMHTQINSEKDKSFDPSDDEIEQFFKENRTQFFKLMMSGKAESFKDPMADFNSKKFYHYYLTLEEQRNMMNSSQAEKTYLNVER
;
A
#
# COMPACT_ATOMS: atom_id res chain seq x y z
N MET A 1 6.63 -16.40 -1.34
CA MET A 1 5.51 -15.50 -1.01
C MET A 1 4.28 -16.33 -0.67
N ASN A 2 3.58 -16.02 0.42
CA ASN A 2 2.34 -16.68 0.85
C ASN A 2 1.20 -15.68 0.74
N PHE A 3 -0.01 -16.18 0.46
CA PHE A 3 -1.22 -15.37 0.57
C PHE A 3 -1.38 -14.88 2.01
N SER A 4 -1.53 -13.57 2.20
CA SER A 4 -1.62 -12.95 3.52
C SER A 4 -3.08 -12.67 3.85
N ALA A 5 -3.76 -13.63 4.49
CA ALA A 5 -5.17 -13.47 4.89
C ALA A 5 -5.57 -14.01 6.29
N PRO A 6 -4.68 -14.07 7.30
CA PRO A 6 -5.05 -14.62 8.61
C PRO A 6 -6.14 -13.80 9.33
N LYS A 7 -6.20 -12.47 9.17
CA LYS A 7 -7.26 -11.64 9.77
C LYS A 7 -8.56 -11.69 8.97
N LEU A 8 -8.49 -11.84 7.64
CA LEU A 8 -9.65 -12.14 6.79
C LEU A 8 -10.31 -13.46 7.23
N GLU A 9 -9.52 -14.51 7.46
CA GLU A 9 -10.04 -15.78 7.97
C GLU A 9 -10.67 -15.63 9.35
N SER A 10 -9.94 -15.01 10.28
CA SER A 10 -10.42 -14.78 11.64
C SER A 10 -11.72 -13.97 11.64
N TYR A 11 -11.81 -12.97 10.75
CA TYR A 11 -13.01 -12.16 10.58
C TYR A 11 -14.21 -13.01 10.20
N PHE A 12 -14.16 -13.72 9.07
CA PHE A 12 -15.32 -14.46 8.57
C PHE A 12 -15.72 -15.62 9.48
N LYS A 13 -14.74 -16.27 10.15
CA LYS A 13 -15.00 -17.26 11.20
C LYS A 13 -15.72 -16.63 12.39
N SER A 14 -15.33 -15.43 12.82
CA SER A 14 -15.95 -14.73 13.97
C SER A 14 -17.37 -14.24 13.69
N THR A 15 -17.73 -14.00 12.43
CA THR A 15 -19.04 -13.45 12.02
C THR A 15 -20.00 -14.51 11.50
N ASN A 16 -19.60 -15.79 11.45
CA ASN A 16 -20.33 -16.89 10.81
C ASN A 16 -20.82 -16.53 9.39
N ASP A 17 -20.04 -15.73 8.68
CA ASP A 17 -20.37 -15.24 7.34
C ASP A 17 -20.05 -16.31 6.30
N SER A 18 -21.01 -17.19 6.03
CA SER A 18 -20.83 -18.35 5.14
C SER A 18 -20.42 -17.95 3.71
N GLU A 19 -20.92 -16.82 3.21
CA GLU A 19 -20.58 -16.30 1.89
C GLU A 19 -19.13 -15.76 1.87
N GLY A 20 -18.75 -14.98 2.88
CA GLY A 20 -17.38 -14.51 3.06
C GLY A 20 -16.37 -15.65 3.22
N ILE A 21 -16.70 -16.68 4.01
CA ILE A 21 -15.87 -17.90 4.17
C ILE A 21 -15.69 -18.58 2.81
N LYS A 22 -16.77 -18.76 2.04
CA LYS A 22 -16.73 -19.41 0.71
C LYS A 22 -15.86 -18.61 -0.27
N LEU A 23 -16.03 -17.29 -0.32
CA LEU A 23 -15.23 -16.41 -1.17
C LEU A 23 -13.74 -16.51 -0.82
N LEU A 24 -13.40 -16.43 0.47
CA LEU A 24 -12.02 -16.51 0.92
C LEU A 24 -11.39 -17.87 0.60
N THR A 25 -12.11 -18.97 0.84
CA THR A 25 -11.64 -20.33 0.55
C THR A 25 -11.34 -20.52 -0.94
N ASN A 26 -12.25 -20.05 -1.80
CA ASN A 26 -12.07 -20.10 -3.25
C ASN A 26 -10.85 -19.28 -3.70
N LEU A 27 -10.66 -18.11 -3.08
CA LEU A 27 -9.56 -17.20 -3.39
C LEU A 27 -8.22 -17.83 -2.99
N MET A 28 -8.11 -18.35 -1.77
CA MET A 28 -6.91 -19.05 -1.28
C MET A 28 -6.55 -20.25 -2.17
N THR A 29 -7.53 -21.10 -2.46
CA THR A 29 -7.34 -22.27 -3.32
C THR A 29 -6.86 -21.88 -4.73
N SER A 30 -7.45 -20.82 -5.30
CA SER A 30 -7.07 -20.31 -6.62
C SER A 30 -5.65 -19.72 -6.63
N PHE A 31 -5.29 -18.98 -5.58
CA PHE A 31 -3.93 -18.44 -5.41
C PHE A 31 -2.89 -19.56 -5.35
N ASP A 32 -3.11 -20.56 -4.50
CA ASP A 32 -2.17 -21.69 -4.36
C ASP A 32 -2.05 -22.49 -5.65
N ASN A 33 -3.15 -22.68 -6.37
CA ASN A 33 -3.14 -23.34 -7.68
C ASN A 33 -2.29 -22.58 -8.72
N ILE A 34 -2.39 -21.25 -8.76
CA ILE A 34 -1.58 -20.42 -9.68
C ILE A 34 -0.11 -20.46 -9.26
N LYS A 35 0.18 -20.21 -7.98
CA LYS A 35 1.53 -20.24 -7.43
C LYS A 35 2.23 -21.58 -7.70
N ASN A 36 1.54 -22.70 -7.47
CA ASN A 36 2.07 -24.03 -7.72
C ASN A 36 2.31 -24.26 -9.22
N LYS A 37 1.39 -23.86 -10.09
CA LYS A 37 1.56 -24.03 -11.55
C LYS A 37 2.75 -23.24 -12.09
N ILE A 38 2.95 -22.02 -11.61
CA ILE A 38 4.12 -21.19 -11.95
C ILE A 38 5.41 -21.83 -11.42
N SER A 39 5.38 -22.38 -10.20
CA SER A 39 6.59 -22.93 -9.55
C SER A 39 7.04 -24.30 -10.10
N ILE A 40 6.10 -25.13 -10.56
CA ILE A 40 6.38 -26.53 -10.95
C ILE A 40 6.83 -26.65 -12.41
N LEU A 41 6.41 -25.73 -13.29
CA LEU A 41 6.61 -25.87 -14.73
C LEU A 41 7.67 -24.87 -15.22
N GLN A 42 8.83 -25.38 -15.63
CA GLN A 42 9.88 -24.63 -16.33
C GLN A 42 9.47 -24.14 -17.74
N VAL A 43 8.23 -24.44 -18.16
CA VAL A 43 7.62 -24.02 -19.43
C VAL A 43 6.58 -22.94 -19.11
N PRO A 44 6.47 -21.86 -19.89
CA PRO A 44 5.46 -20.83 -19.65
C PRO A 44 4.05 -21.43 -19.74
N VAL A 45 3.44 -21.66 -18.58
CA VAL A 45 2.04 -22.09 -18.48
C VAL A 45 1.18 -20.85 -18.60
N ASN A 46 0.30 -20.83 -19.59
CA ASN A 46 -0.73 -19.80 -19.63
C ASN A 46 -1.67 -19.98 -18.42
N VAL A 47 -1.58 -19.05 -17.47
CA VAL A 47 -2.43 -18.97 -16.27
C VAL A 47 -3.43 -17.83 -16.35
N ASP A 48 -3.56 -17.19 -17.51
CA ASP A 48 -4.31 -15.93 -17.67
C ASP A 48 -5.76 -16.05 -17.24
N GLU A 49 -6.47 -17.09 -17.70
CA GLU A 49 -7.87 -17.35 -17.31
C GLU A 49 -8.00 -17.49 -15.78
N LYS A 50 -7.08 -18.21 -15.14
CA LYS A 50 -7.10 -18.39 -13.67
C LYS A 50 -6.82 -17.09 -12.95
N CYS A 51 -5.93 -16.26 -13.50
CA CYS A 51 -5.66 -14.94 -12.96
C CYS A 51 -6.86 -14.00 -13.12
N ILE A 52 -7.63 -14.10 -14.20
CA ILE A 52 -8.88 -13.35 -14.41
C ILE A 52 -9.95 -13.79 -13.40
N ASP A 53 -10.12 -15.10 -13.20
CA ASP A 53 -11.02 -15.64 -12.19
C ASP A 53 -10.62 -15.16 -10.79
N LEU A 54 -9.32 -15.20 -10.49
CA LEU A 54 -8.79 -14.72 -9.22
C LEU A 54 -9.04 -13.22 -9.02
N LEU A 55 -8.81 -12.39 -10.05
CA LEU A 55 -9.13 -10.95 -10.00
C LEU A 55 -10.61 -10.72 -9.72
N THR A 56 -11.48 -11.54 -10.32
CA THR A 56 -12.93 -11.49 -10.08
C THR A 56 -13.26 -11.84 -8.63
N LEU A 57 -12.63 -12.86 -8.06
CA LEU A 57 -12.78 -13.21 -6.64
C LEU A 57 -12.34 -12.06 -5.71
N PHE A 58 -11.22 -11.40 -6.03
CA PHE A 58 -10.77 -10.22 -5.28
C PHE A 58 -11.76 -9.05 -5.36
N LYS A 59 -12.31 -8.78 -6.55
CA LYS A 59 -13.34 -7.75 -6.75
C LYS A 59 -14.60 -8.07 -5.94
N SER A 60 -15.09 -9.30 -6.02
CA SER A 60 -16.24 -9.77 -5.25
C SER A 60 -16.02 -9.67 -3.74
N LEU A 61 -14.85 -10.10 -3.26
CA LEU A 61 -14.47 -9.97 -1.85
C LEU A 61 -14.46 -8.50 -1.41
N ASN A 62 -13.85 -7.62 -2.21
CA ASN A 62 -13.78 -6.20 -1.91
C ASN A 62 -15.17 -5.54 -1.85
N CYS A 63 -16.06 -5.91 -2.77
CA CYS A 63 -17.46 -5.47 -2.78
C CYS A 63 -18.20 -5.97 -1.54
N HIS A 64 -18.08 -7.26 -1.21
CA HIS A 64 -18.69 -7.85 -0.02
C HIS A 64 -18.28 -7.11 1.26
N LEU A 65 -16.97 -6.88 1.43
CA LEU A 65 -16.42 -6.12 2.55
C LEU A 65 -16.94 -4.67 2.61
N ASN A 66 -17.19 -4.04 1.47
CA ASN A 66 -17.74 -2.68 1.41
C ASN A 66 -19.24 -2.63 1.71
N MET A 67 -19.97 -3.73 1.51
CA MET A 67 -21.41 -3.82 1.79
C MET A 67 -21.69 -4.25 3.24
N ASP A 68 -20.77 -4.97 3.88
CA ASP A 68 -20.95 -5.42 5.26
C ASP A 68 -21.02 -4.23 6.23
N SER A 69 -22.23 -3.94 6.69
CA SER A 69 -22.51 -2.85 7.62
C SER A 69 -21.79 -3.02 8.95
N ARG A 70 -21.51 -4.26 9.39
CA ARG A 70 -20.79 -4.54 10.65
C ARG A 70 -19.36 -4.01 10.59
N LEU A 71 -18.73 -4.07 9.41
CA LEU A 71 -17.41 -3.52 9.18
C LEU A 71 -17.42 -1.99 9.13
N LYS A 72 -18.45 -1.38 8.56
CA LYS A 72 -18.59 0.09 8.54
C LYS A 72 -18.63 0.70 9.94
N HIS A 73 -19.25 0.00 10.90
CA HIS A 73 -19.32 0.43 12.30
C HIS A 73 -18.01 0.20 13.07
N SER A 74 -17.11 -0.63 12.53
CA SER A 74 -15.80 -0.94 13.10
C SER A 74 -14.69 -0.53 12.13
N GLY A 75 -14.52 0.78 11.93
CA GLY A 75 -13.57 1.35 10.96
C GLY A 75 -12.16 0.77 11.06
N HIS A 76 -11.65 0.54 12.28
CA HIS A 76 -10.34 -0.08 12.49
C HIS A 76 -10.27 -1.54 11.99
N LYS A 77 -11.36 -2.31 12.14
CA LYS A 77 -11.41 -3.71 11.68
C LYS A 77 -11.49 -3.78 10.16
N LEU A 78 -12.34 -2.95 9.55
CA LEU A 78 -12.42 -2.82 8.08
C LEU A 78 -11.06 -2.43 7.49
N PHE A 79 -10.41 -1.42 8.08
CA PHE A 79 -9.09 -0.97 7.67
C PHE A 79 -8.04 -2.08 7.74
N SER A 80 -7.99 -2.83 8.85
CA SER A 80 -7.04 -3.94 8.98
C SER A 80 -7.31 -5.07 7.98
N ILE A 81 -8.57 -5.35 7.64
CA ILE A 81 -8.94 -6.38 6.67
C ILE A 81 -8.57 -5.94 5.24
N LYS A 82 -8.83 -4.66 4.90
CA LYS A 82 -8.46 -4.11 3.59
C LYS A 82 -6.95 -4.10 3.35
N ASN A 83 -6.15 -3.87 4.40
CA ASN A 83 -4.69 -4.00 4.29
C ASN A 83 -4.25 -5.42 3.94
N GLU A 84 -4.91 -6.46 4.44
CA GLU A 84 -4.60 -7.85 4.04
C GLU A 84 -4.99 -8.14 2.58
N VAL A 85 -6.10 -7.55 2.12
CA VAL A 85 -6.46 -7.60 0.69
C VAL A 85 -5.36 -6.95 -0.16
N LEU A 86 -4.83 -5.79 0.26
CA LEU A 86 -3.72 -5.11 -0.42
C LEU A 86 -2.43 -5.93 -0.41
N ASP A 87 -2.04 -6.49 0.73
CA ASP A 87 -0.85 -7.37 0.84
C ASP A 87 -0.95 -8.57 -0.10
N SER A 88 -2.13 -9.17 -0.16
CA SER A 88 -2.41 -10.30 -1.02
C SER A 88 -2.37 -9.95 -2.51
N LEU A 89 -2.91 -8.79 -2.89
CA LEU A 89 -2.81 -8.27 -4.26
C LEU A 89 -1.35 -7.98 -4.64
N LEU A 90 -0.57 -7.38 -3.74
CA LEU A 90 0.85 -7.13 -3.97
C LEU A 90 1.64 -8.42 -4.17
N CYS A 91 1.35 -9.45 -3.38
CA CYS A 91 1.96 -10.77 -3.54
C CYS A 91 1.69 -11.35 -4.93
N LEU A 92 0.48 -11.20 -5.48
CA LEU A 92 0.15 -11.62 -6.84
C LEU A 92 0.86 -10.79 -7.90
N ILE A 93 0.85 -9.47 -7.78
CA ILE A 93 1.48 -8.57 -8.76
C ILE A 93 2.96 -8.90 -8.94
N LYS A 94 3.64 -9.23 -7.83
CA LYS A 94 5.06 -9.61 -7.78
C LYS A 94 5.34 -11.04 -8.27
N LEU A 95 4.34 -11.88 -8.56
CA LEU A 95 4.58 -13.21 -9.10
C LEU A 95 5.07 -13.12 -10.55
N ASP A 96 6.19 -13.79 -10.82
CA ASP A 96 6.71 -14.01 -12.16
C ASP A 96 5.81 -14.97 -12.94
N GLY A 97 5.68 -14.78 -14.25
CA GLY A 97 4.85 -15.63 -15.12
C GLY A 97 3.40 -15.18 -15.33
N ILE A 98 2.95 -14.11 -14.64
CA ILE A 98 1.67 -13.45 -14.97
C ILE A 98 1.85 -12.56 -16.19
N SER A 99 0.93 -12.64 -17.16
CA SER A 99 0.97 -11.79 -18.35
C SER A 99 0.84 -10.30 -18.01
N HIS A 100 1.47 -9.47 -18.83
CA HIS A 100 1.52 -8.02 -18.60
C HIS A 100 0.11 -7.40 -18.51
N GLY A 101 -0.78 -7.75 -19.45
CA GLY A 101 -2.14 -7.18 -19.49
C GLY A 101 -2.93 -7.47 -18.20
N ILE A 102 -2.78 -8.66 -17.64
CA ILE A 102 -3.44 -9.04 -16.39
C ILE A 102 -2.80 -8.32 -15.20
N ARG A 103 -1.47 -8.22 -15.15
CA ARG A 103 -0.77 -7.50 -14.09
C ARG A 103 -1.20 -6.04 -14.03
N VAL A 104 -1.44 -5.39 -15.17
CA VAL A 104 -2.01 -4.02 -15.24
C VAL A 104 -3.36 -3.94 -14.54
N GLU A 105 -4.25 -4.91 -14.78
CA GLU A 105 -5.59 -4.93 -14.18
C GLU A 105 -5.53 -5.17 -12.66
N PHE A 106 -4.62 -6.03 -12.18
CA PHE A 106 -4.36 -6.18 -10.75
C PHE A 106 -3.84 -4.91 -10.11
N ILE A 107 -2.89 -4.20 -10.73
CA ILE A 107 -2.37 -2.92 -10.23
C ILE A 107 -3.46 -1.86 -10.17
N LYS A 108 -4.25 -1.70 -11.24
CA LYS A 108 -5.39 -0.77 -11.27
C LYS A 108 -6.37 -1.06 -10.13
N PHE A 109 -6.69 -2.33 -9.92
CA PHE A 109 -7.59 -2.73 -8.85
C PHE A 109 -6.96 -2.50 -7.46
N ALA A 110 -5.68 -2.77 -7.28
CA ALA A 110 -4.97 -2.51 -6.03
C ALA A 110 -4.96 -1.01 -5.69
N PHE A 111 -4.76 -0.11 -6.66
CA PHE A 111 -4.93 1.34 -6.45
C PHE A 111 -6.35 1.72 -6.03
N LEU A 112 -7.37 1.07 -6.59
CA LEU A 112 -8.76 1.29 -6.19
C LEU A 112 -9.00 0.87 -4.73
N VAL A 113 -8.53 -0.32 -4.34
CA VAL A 113 -8.62 -0.79 -2.95
C VAL A 113 -7.84 0.14 -2.02
N LEU A 114 -6.64 0.57 -2.41
CA LEU A 114 -5.80 1.48 -1.63
C LEU A 114 -6.52 2.81 -1.41
N LYS A 115 -7.02 3.43 -2.48
CA LYS A 115 -7.75 4.70 -2.41
C LYS A 115 -9.00 4.57 -1.54
N GLY A 116 -9.78 3.50 -1.67
CA GLY A 116 -10.97 3.29 -0.83
C GLY A 116 -10.65 3.00 0.64
N THR A 117 -9.48 2.43 0.93
CA THR A 117 -9.04 2.14 2.31
C THR A 117 -8.52 3.37 3.03
N TYR A 118 -7.93 4.30 2.27
CA TYR A 118 -7.23 5.48 2.77
C TYR A 118 -7.81 6.77 2.18
N GLU A 119 -9.11 6.82 1.90
CA GLU A 119 -9.74 7.92 1.14
C GLU A 119 -9.51 9.30 1.78
N ASP A 120 -9.43 9.35 3.10
CA ASP A 120 -9.16 10.59 3.86
C ASP A 120 -7.70 11.04 3.83
N ILE A 121 -6.78 10.13 3.46
CA ILE A 121 -5.35 10.42 3.39
C ILE A 121 -5.07 11.11 2.06
N LYS A 122 -5.26 12.43 2.03
CA LYS A 122 -4.91 13.30 0.90
C LYS A 122 -3.40 13.19 0.59
N PHE A 123 -3.02 12.23 -0.25
CA PHE A 123 -1.62 11.84 -0.51
C PHE A 123 -0.69 13.02 -0.77
N ASP A 124 -1.00 13.86 -1.77
CA ASP A 124 -0.14 14.98 -2.16
C ASP A 124 0.08 15.94 -0.99
N LYS A 125 -0.95 16.15 -0.17
CA LYS A 125 -0.84 16.94 1.04
C LYS A 125 0.04 16.26 2.08
N LEU A 126 -0.14 14.96 2.31
CA LEU A 126 0.67 14.20 3.26
C LEU A 126 2.15 14.21 2.88
N VAL A 127 2.47 14.02 1.59
CA VAL A 127 3.83 14.08 1.07
C VAL A 127 4.42 15.49 1.24
N ASN A 128 3.67 16.52 0.84
CA ASN A 128 4.08 17.92 1.02
C ASN A 128 4.34 18.26 2.49
N ASP A 129 3.39 17.93 3.37
CA ASP A 129 3.53 18.15 4.82
C ASP A 129 4.76 17.41 5.37
N ALA A 130 5.06 16.21 4.88
CA ALA A 130 6.23 15.44 5.29
C ALA A 130 7.54 16.07 4.80
N PHE A 131 7.62 16.55 3.56
CA PHE A 131 8.79 17.31 3.07
C PHE A 131 9.01 18.58 3.89
N ILE A 132 7.94 19.34 4.19
CA ILE A 132 8.01 20.52 5.06
C ILE A 132 8.56 20.13 6.43
N PHE A 133 8.00 19.10 7.06
CA PHE A 133 8.46 18.65 8.37
C PHE A 133 9.94 18.23 8.36
N ARG A 134 10.37 17.49 7.34
CA ARG A 134 11.77 17.04 7.20
C ARG A 134 12.73 18.20 7.01
N PHE A 135 12.36 19.18 6.19
CA PHE A 135 13.13 20.43 6.05
C PHE A 135 13.25 21.17 7.39
N LEU A 136 12.12 21.44 8.06
CA LEU A 136 12.13 22.17 9.33
C LEU A 136 12.92 21.43 10.43
N LYS A 137 12.87 20.09 10.43
CA LYS A 137 13.64 19.25 11.33
C LYS A 137 15.15 19.35 11.05
N LYS A 138 15.55 19.36 9.77
CA LYS A 138 16.94 19.50 9.33
C LYS A 138 17.54 20.84 9.73
N GLU A 139 16.77 21.92 9.59
CA GLU A 139 17.17 23.29 9.96
C GLU A 139 16.99 23.59 11.47
N GLU A 140 16.68 22.57 12.29
CA GLU A 140 16.46 22.71 13.73
C GLU A 140 15.36 23.73 14.12
N LEU A 141 14.40 23.97 13.22
CA LEU A 141 13.30 24.93 13.38
C LEU A 141 12.09 24.37 14.14
N ILE A 142 12.12 23.08 14.49
CA ILE A 142 11.11 22.41 15.31
C ILE A 142 11.73 22.12 16.67
N LYS A 143 11.06 22.58 17.73
CA LYS A 143 11.48 22.24 19.09
C LYS A 143 11.23 20.75 19.33
N PRO A 144 12.18 20.00 19.92
CA PRO A 144 11.91 18.65 20.36
C PRO A 144 10.76 18.71 21.38
N GLY A 145 9.61 18.14 21.02
CA GLY A 145 8.47 18.10 21.93
C GLY A 145 8.89 17.43 23.24
N ARG A 146 8.50 18.01 24.39
CA ARG A 146 8.58 17.29 25.66
C ARG A 146 7.84 15.97 25.46
N LEU A 147 8.55 14.85 25.61
CA LEU A 147 7.96 13.51 25.66
C LEU A 147 6.89 13.52 26.75
N VAL A 148 5.64 13.74 26.37
CA VAL A 148 4.51 13.41 27.24
C VAL A 148 4.58 11.89 27.34
N ARG A 149 5.03 11.39 28.49
CA ARG A 149 4.92 9.97 28.86
C ARG A 149 3.45 9.59 28.76
N SER A 150 3.03 9.14 27.58
CA SER A 150 1.74 8.52 27.39
C SER A 150 1.72 7.30 28.30
N ARG A 151 0.78 7.28 29.25
CA ARG A 151 0.56 6.12 30.12
C ARG A 151 0.34 4.91 29.23
N ARG A 152 1.27 3.95 29.31
CA ARG A 152 1.24 2.58 28.81
C ARG A 152 -0.15 2.15 28.32
N VAL A 153 -0.43 2.36 27.04
CA VAL A 153 -1.23 1.41 26.29
C VAL A 153 -0.22 0.36 25.84
N PRO A 154 -0.39 -0.94 26.16
CA PRO A 154 0.52 -1.94 25.68
C PRO A 154 0.48 -1.92 24.15
N GLU A 155 1.56 -1.45 23.53
CA GLU A 155 1.88 -1.79 22.16
C GLU A 155 1.97 -3.32 22.13
N MET A 156 0.89 -3.98 21.71
CA MET A 156 0.99 -5.35 21.26
C MET A 156 1.80 -5.33 19.96
N HIS A 157 3.12 -5.27 20.14
CA HIS A 157 4.10 -5.60 19.13
C HIS A 157 3.91 -7.06 18.77
N THR A 158 2.98 -7.32 17.86
CA THR A 158 3.19 -8.42 16.92
C THR A 158 4.28 -7.91 15.96
N GLN A 159 5.53 -8.24 16.28
CA GLN A 159 6.60 -8.30 15.28
C GLN A 159 6.19 -9.34 14.24
N ILE A 160 5.30 -8.95 13.33
CA ILE A 160 5.16 -9.61 12.05
C ILE A 160 6.35 -9.10 11.26
N ASN A 161 7.21 -10.01 10.81
CA ASN A 161 8.31 -9.74 9.90
C ASN A 161 7.78 -8.96 8.68
N SER A 162 7.76 -7.64 8.74
CA SER A 162 7.60 -6.82 7.55
C SER A 162 8.96 -6.78 6.88
N GLU A 163 9.02 -7.24 5.64
CA GLU A 163 10.03 -6.74 4.72
C GLU A 163 10.03 -5.22 4.89
N LYS A 164 11.13 -4.69 5.46
CA LYS A 164 11.34 -3.31 5.89
C LYS A 164 10.36 -2.35 5.24
N ASP A 165 9.36 -1.89 6.00
CA ASP A 165 8.52 -0.76 5.60
C ASP A 165 9.48 0.35 5.15
N LYS A 166 9.53 0.65 3.85
CA LYS A 166 10.35 1.75 3.31
C LYS A 166 9.87 3.02 4.01
N SER A 167 10.61 3.49 5.00
CA SER A 167 10.30 4.73 5.67
C SER A 167 10.44 5.86 4.67
N PHE A 168 9.45 6.76 4.61
CA PHE A 168 9.63 8.01 3.89
C PHE A 168 10.78 8.81 4.55
N ASP A 169 11.93 8.81 3.89
CA ASP A 169 13.12 9.51 4.31
C ASP A 169 13.76 10.15 3.07
N PRO A 170 13.28 11.34 2.68
CA PRO A 170 13.80 12.03 1.51
C PRO A 170 15.28 12.38 1.73
N SER A 171 16.06 12.30 0.66
CA SER A 171 17.46 12.70 0.65
C SER A 171 17.63 14.21 0.87
N ASP A 172 18.83 14.61 1.28
CA ASP A 172 19.15 16.02 1.48
C ASP A 172 18.95 16.86 0.21
N ASP A 173 19.27 16.28 -0.95
CA ASP A 173 19.10 16.93 -2.26
C ASP A 173 17.61 17.10 -2.60
N GLU A 174 16.77 16.09 -2.33
CA GLU A 174 15.31 16.19 -2.53
C GLU A 174 14.69 17.25 -1.62
N ILE A 175 15.12 17.32 -0.36
CA ILE A 175 14.66 18.34 0.59
C ILE A 175 15.06 19.74 0.11
N GLU A 176 16.30 19.93 -0.33
CA GLU A 176 16.79 21.23 -0.80
C GLU A 176 16.11 21.67 -2.10
N GLN A 177 15.91 20.74 -3.03
CA GLN A 177 15.16 21.00 -4.27
C GLN A 177 13.71 21.40 -3.95
N PHE A 178 13.05 20.65 -3.08
CA PHE A 178 11.70 20.96 -2.62
C PHE A 178 11.63 22.36 -1.96
N PHE A 179 12.62 22.72 -1.15
CA PHE A 179 12.72 24.06 -0.58
C PHE A 179 12.82 25.14 -1.66
N LYS A 180 13.72 24.97 -2.64
CA LYS A 180 13.92 25.94 -3.75
C LYS A 180 12.63 26.21 -4.51
N GLU A 181 11.86 25.17 -4.78
CA GLU A 181 10.58 25.26 -5.49
C GLU A 181 9.48 25.91 -4.63
N ASN A 182 9.56 25.78 -3.30
CA ASN A 182 8.52 26.22 -2.37
C ASN A 182 8.94 27.37 -1.44
N ARG A 183 10.00 28.12 -1.79
CA ARG A 183 10.60 29.17 -0.93
C ARG A 183 9.59 30.12 -0.32
N THR A 184 8.67 30.64 -1.13
CA THR A 184 7.63 31.58 -0.68
C THR A 184 6.74 31.00 0.43
N GLN A 185 6.43 29.71 0.35
CA GLN A 185 5.64 29.02 1.38
C GLN A 185 6.43 28.89 2.69
N PHE A 186 7.70 28.51 2.61
CA PHE A 186 8.57 28.42 3.79
C PHE A 186 8.75 29.78 4.47
N PHE A 187 8.96 30.86 3.71
CA PHE A 187 9.02 32.22 4.28
C PHE A 187 7.74 32.60 5.02
N LYS A 188 6.57 32.37 4.42
CA LYS A 188 5.28 32.61 5.09
C LYS A 188 5.15 31.76 6.36
N LEU A 189 5.61 30.52 6.31
CA LEU A 189 5.56 29.61 7.45
C LEU A 189 6.43 30.12 8.61
N MET A 190 7.67 30.51 8.33
CA MET A 190 8.59 31.07 9.33
C MET A 190 8.04 32.37 9.93
N MET A 191 7.55 33.29 9.10
CA MET A 191 6.96 34.56 9.57
C MET A 191 5.69 34.36 10.42
N SER A 192 4.97 33.27 10.23
CA SER A 192 3.76 32.96 11.01
C SER A 192 4.02 32.41 12.40
N GLY A 193 5.27 32.06 12.75
CA GLY A 193 5.64 31.45 14.02
C GLY A 193 5.12 30.01 14.22
N LYS A 194 4.47 29.41 13.22
CA LYS A 194 3.87 28.07 13.33
C LYS A 194 4.89 26.92 13.28
N ALA A 195 6.12 27.19 12.81
CA ALA A 195 7.17 26.20 12.62
C ALA A 195 7.46 25.35 13.88
N GLU A 196 7.43 25.96 15.06
CA GLU A 196 7.76 25.29 16.32
C GLU A 196 6.77 24.18 16.74
N SER A 197 5.59 24.11 16.10
CA SER A 197 4.48 23.23 16.49
C SER A 197 4.22 22.07 15.52
N PHE A 198 5.06 21.91 14.50
CA PHE A 198 4.88 20.85 13.52
C PHE A 198 5.12 19.48 14.16
N LYS A 199 4.08 18.64 14.12
CA LYS A 199 4.21 17.21 14.41
C LYS A 199 4.65 16.51 13.14
N ASP A 200 5.42 15.44 13.29
CA ASP A 200 5.79 14.57 12.17
C ASP A 200 4.51 14.02 11.50
N PRO A 201 4.17 14.42 10.26
CA PRO A 201 2.99 13.94 9.57
C PRO A 201 3.07 12.44 9.28
N MET A 202 4.30 11.92 9.20
CA MET A 202 4.56 10.50 9.03
C MET A 202 4.66 9.78 10.38
N ALA A 203 4.48 10.41 11.54
CA ALA A 203 4.40 9.65 12.81
C ALA A 203 3.15 8.75 12.87
N ASP A 204 2.09 9.09 12.12
CA ASP A 204 0.90 8.26 12.00
C ASP A 204 1.21 6.97 11.22
N PHE A 205 0.93 5.83 11.84
CA PHE A 205 1.21 4.51 11.27
C PHE A 205 0.44 4.25 9.98
N ASN A 206 -0.81 4.74 9.88
CA ASN A 206 -1.64 4.55 8.69
C ASN A 206 -1.09 5.36 7.51
N SER A 207 -0.63 6.58 7.77
CA SER A 207 0.03 7.44 6.78
C SER A 207 1.32 6.81 6.23
N LYS A 208 2.17 6.23 7.09
CA LYS A 208 3.35 5.46 6.64
C LYS A 208 2.97 4.26 5.78
N LYS A 209 1.98 3.48 6.21
CA LYS A 209 1.53 2.29 5.47
C LYS A 209 0.95 2.65 4.10
N PHE A 210 0.10 3.67 4.06
CA PHE A 210 -0.43 4.19 2.80
C PHE A 210 0.69 4.55 1.82
N TYR A 211 1.68 5.32 2.29
CA TYR A 211 2.83 5.69 1.50
C TYR A 211 3.60 4.47 0.97
N HIS A 212 3.83 3.47 1.82
CA HIS A 212 4.51 2.24 1.42
C HIS A 212 3.74 1.49 0.31
N TYR A 213 2.44 1.29 0.46
CA TYR A 213 1.62 0.65 -0.57
C TYR A 213 1.62 1.43 -1.87
N TYR A 214 1.43 2.75 -1.79
CA TYR A 214 1.40 3.63 -2.95
C TYR A 214 2.70 3.55 -3.75
N LEU A 215 3.85 3.73 -3.09
CA LEU A 215 5.15 3.61 -3.73
C LEU A 215 5.37 2.24 -4.33
N THR A 216 5.03 1.17 -3.61
CA THR A 216 5.21 -0.19 -4.11
C THR A 216 4.40 -0.40 -5.39
N LEU A 217 3.17 0.09 -5.46
CA LEU A 217 2.34 -0.01 -6.66
C LEU A 217 2.86 0.86 -7.80
N GLU A 218 3.32 2.07 -7.53
CA GLU A 218 3.94 2.95 -8.54
C GLU A 218 5.25 2.35 -9.08
N GLU A 219 6.10 1.77 -8.22
CA GLU A 219 7.30 1.05 -8.65
C GLU A 219 6.94 -0.10 -9.61
N GLN A 220 5.96 -0.93 -9.25
CA GLN A 220 5.49 -2.02 -10.13
C GLN A 220 4.94 -1.48 -11.45
N ARG A 221 4.18 -0.39 -11.43
CA ARG A 221 3.64 0.26 -12.63
C ARG A 221 4.76 0.83 -13.52
N ASN A 222 5.76 1.46 -12.94
CA ASN A 222 6.86 2.08 -13.68
C ASN A 222 7.80 1.04 -14.29
N MET A 223 8.12 -0.03 -13.56
CA MET A 223 8.85 -1.18 -14.12
C MET A 223 8.15 -1.75 -15.36
N MET A 224 6.81 -1.75 -15.37
CA MET A 224 6.03 -2.21 -16.52
C MET A 224 6.10 -1.25 -17.71
N ASN A 225 6.08 0.06 -17.48
CA ASN A 225 6.20 1.07 -18.54
C ASN A 225 7.62 1.07 -19.15
N SER A 226 8.66 0.95 -18.33
CA SER A 226 10.06 0.91 -18.78
C SER A 226 10.39 -0.37 -19.57
N SER A 227 9.85 -1.52 -19.15
CA SER A 227 10.00 -2.79 -19.90
C SER A 227 9.32 -2.74 -21.29
N GLN A 228 8.33 -1.87 -21.46
CA GLN A 228 7.66 -1.64 -22.74
C GLN A 228 8.49 -0.71 -23.63
N ALA A 229 9.13 0.32 -23.07
CA ALA A 229 10.06 1.18 -23.79
C ALA A 229 11.22 0.36 -24.38
N GLU A 230 11.88 -0.48 -23.58
CA GLU A 230 13.00 -1.32 -24.02
C GLU A 230 12.61 -2.32 -25.12
N LYS A 231 11.40 -2.91 -25.06
CA LYS A 231 10.88 -3.78 -26.13
C LYS A 231 10.52 -3.05 -27.41
N THR A 232 10.17 -1.77 -27.32
CA THR A 232 9.84 -0.96 -28.49
C THR A 232 11.12 -0.56 -29.23
N TYR A 233 12.20 -0.22 -28.51
CA TYR A 233 13.49 0.08 -29.14
C TYR A 233 14.13 -1.14 -29.83
N LEU A 234 14.04 -2.33 -29.25
CA LEU A 234 14.56 -3.57 -29.87
C LEU A 234 13.80 -4.03 -31.12
N ASN A 235 12.57 -3.56 -31.35
CA ASN A 235 11.78 -3.87 -32.53
C ASN A 235 11.88 -2.81 -33.64
N VAL A 236 12.60 -1.71 -33.42
CA VAL A 236 12.85 -0.68 -34.44
C VAL A 236 14.22 -0.86 -35.11
N GLU A 237 15.10 -1.71 -34.55
CA GLU A 237 16.42 -2.03 -35.11
C GLU A 237 16.49 -3.38 -35.86
N ARG A 238 15.36 -3.90 -36.38
CA ARG A 238 15.35 -5.09 -37.25
C ARG A 238 14.71 -4.85 -38.60
#